data_AF-A0A2E8DC82-F1
#
_entry.id   AF-A0A2E8DC82-F1
#
_cell.length_a   1.000
_cell.length_b   1.000
_cell.length_c   1.000
_cell.angle_alpha   90.00
_cell.angle_beta   90.00
_cell.angle_gamma   90.00
#
_symmetry.space_group_name_H-M   'P 1'
#
loop_
_entity.id
_entity.type
_entity.pdbx_description
1 polymer ?
#
loop_
_entity_poly.entity_id
_entity_poly.type
_entity_poly.pdbx_seq_one_letter_code
_entity_poly.pdbx_strand_id
1 'polypeptide(L)'
;MATAPRINKTNGEELPNDMIELAGLIDSLPAEHRTLLEPVFSRVVESTKRRRRILNLVQDALAQLRLDMKYLVFDLEATRRERDTYRQELEGTNQDNNE
;
A
#
# COMPACT_ATOMS: atom_id res chain seq x y z
N MET A 1 3.76 -20.67 9.65
CA MET A 1 2.75 -19.97 10.47
C MET A 1 2.19 -18.81 9.64
N ALA A 2 0.90 -18.83 9.31
CA ALA A 2 0.27 -17.82 8.46
C ALA A 2 -0.17 -16.62 9.32
N THR A 3 0.60 -15.54 9.32
CA THR A 3 0.25 -14.32 10.04
C THR A 3 -0.61 -13.43 9.14
N ALA A 4 -1.85 -13.17 9.59
CA ALA A 4 -2.86 -12.38 8.89
C ALA A 4 -2.35 -11.01 8.43
N PRO A 5 -2.85 -10.49 7.29
CA PRO A 5 -2.42 -9.19 6.80
C PRO A 5 -2.91 -8.11 7.76
N ARG A 6 -1.97 -7.33 8.31
CA ARG A 6 -2.28 -6.14 9.09
C ARG A 6 -2.83 -5.09 8.12
N ILE A 7 -4.15 -5.05 7.97
CA ILE A 7 -4.85 -3.97 7.28
C ILE A 7 -4.56 -2.69 8.07
N ASN A 8 -3.68 -1.86 7.52
CA ASN A 8 -3.42 -0.53 8.05
C ASN A 8 -4.73 0.27 7.89
N LYS A 9 -5.34 0.70 8.99
CA LYS A 9 -6.48 1.63 8.97
C LYS A 9 -5.96 2.94 8.36
N THR A 10 -6.20 3.15 7.07
CA THR A 10 -5.96 4.44 6.44
C THR A 10 -7.11 5.38 6.83
N ASN A 11 -6.77 6.55 7.37
CA ASN A 11 -7.69 7.67 7.63
C ASN A 11 -8.26 8.16 6.30
N GLY A 12 -9.23 7.43 5.78
CA GLY A 12 -9.71 7.55 4.41
C GLY A 12 -11.10 8.14 4.38
N GLU A 13 -11.24 9.44 4.60
CA GLU A 13 -12.44 10.19 4.20
C GLU A 13 -12.34 11.71 4.33
N GLU A 14 -11.24 12.26 4.84
CA GLU A 14 -11.10 13.71 4.93
C GLU A 14 -10.94 14.34 3.54
N LEU A 15 -11.78 15.34 3.26
CA LEU A 15 -11.63 16.21 2.10
C LEU A 15 -10.42 17.14 2.32
N PRO A 16 -9.74 17.58 1.24
CA PRO A 16 -8.73 18.63 1.36
C PRO A 16 -9.33 19.88 2.01
N ASN A 17 -8.55 20.57 2.86
CA ASN A 17 -9.01 21.76 3.58
C ASN A 17 -9.61 22.82 2.65
N ASP A 18 -8.97 23.06 1.51
CA ASP A 18 -9.44 24.03 0.51
C ASP A 18 -10.83 23.67 -0.05
N MET A 19 -11.16 22.38 -0.13
CA MET A 19 -12.50 21.94 -0.55
C MET A 19 -13.54 22.15 0.56
N ILE A 20 -13.15 22.02 1.82
CA ILE A 20 -14.03 22.32 2.97
C ILE A 20 -14.30 23.82 3.04
N GLU A 21 -13.27 24.64 2.87
CA GLU A 21 -13.38 26.10 2.81
C GLU A 21 -14.27 26.53 1.63
N LEU A 22 -14.04 25.96 0.44
CA LEU A 22 -14.86 26.25 -0.74
C LEU A 22 -16.33 25.85 -0.54
N ALA A 23 -16.62 24.75 0.15
CA ALA A 23 -17.98 24.37 0.51
C ALA A 23 -18.64 25.46 1.36
N GLY A 24 -17.94 25.95 2.40
CA GLY A 24 -18.43 27.02 3.26
C GLY A 24 -18.67 28.34 2.49
N LEU A 25 -17.81 28.67 1.53
CA LEU A 25 -18.01 29.82 0.65
C LEU A 25 -19.25 29.65 -0.23
N ILE A 26 -19.47 28.48 -0.80
CA ILE A 26 -20.67 28.18 -1.62
C ILE A 26 -21.95 28.27 -0.77
N ASP A 27 -21.91 27.80 0.47
CA ASP A 27 -23.05 27.86 1.40
C ASP A 27 -23.43 29.29 1.78
N SER A 28 -22.45 30.21 1.80
CA SER A 28 -22.67 31.63 2.08
C SER A 28 -23.30 32.41 0.93
N LEU A 29 -23.41 31.81 -0.27
CA LEU A 29 -23.95 32.48 -1.45
C LEU A 29 -25.49 32.57 -1.43
N PRO A 30 -26.07 33.58 -2.09
CA PRO A 30 -27.51 33.62 -2.35
C PRO A 30 -28.00 32.37 -3.09
N ALA A 31 -29.23 31.95 -2.80
CA ALA A 31 -29.81 30.67 -3.25
C ALA A 31 -29.72 30.44 -4.77
N GLU A 32 -29.89 31.50 -5.57
CA GLU A 32 -29.81 31.44 -7.03
C GLU A 32 -28.44 30.97 -7.52
N HIS A 33 -27.36 31.44 -6.89
CA HIS A 33 -25.98 31.10 -7.26
C HIS A 33 -25.58 29.75 -6.69
N ARG A 34 -26.02 29.45 -5.46
CA ARG A 34 -25.77 28.15 -4.82
C ARG A 34 -26.37 27.00 -5.63
N THR A 35 -27.62 27.14 -6.06
CA THR A 35 -28.33 26.12 -6.85
C THR A 35 -27.61 25.75 -8.14
N LEU A 36 -26.88 26.68 -8.75
CA LEU A 36 -26.09 26.44 -9.96
C LEU A 36 -24.77 25.71 -9.66
N LEU A 37 -24.10 26.06 -8.57
CA LEU A 37 -22.75 25.58 -8.23
C LEU A 37 -22.76 24.25 -7.48
N GLU A 38 -23.72 24.04 -6.59
CA GLU A 38 -23.86 22.87 -5.73
C GLU A 38 -23.79 21.53 -6.48
N PRO A 39 -24.49 21.31 -7.61
CA PRO A 39 -24.37 20.05 -8.35
C PRO A 39 -23.00 19.85 -8.99
N VAL A 40 -22.31 20.91 -9.40
CA VAL A 40 -20.96 20.82 -9.98
C VAL A 40 -19.94 20.52 -8.89
N PHE A 41 -20.03 21.24 -7.78
CA PHE A 41 -19.17 21.07 -6.62
C PHE A 41 -19.30 19.66 -6.02
N SER A 42 -20.52 19.15 -5.88
CA SER A 42 -20.78 17.78 -5.43
C SER A 42 -20.09 16.73 -6.31
N ARG A 43 -20.12 16.88 -7.64
CA ARG A 43 -19.38 15.98 -8.55
C ARG A 43 -17.87 16.06 -8.35
N VAL A 44 -17.33 17.25 -8.09
CA VAL A 44 -15.89 17.43 -7.81
C VAL A 44 -15.51 16.73 -6.50
N VAL A 45 -16.29 16.93 -5.43
CA VAL A 45 -16.13 16.24 -4.14
C VAL A 45 -16.08 14.73 -4.33
N GLU A 46 -17.05 14.16 -5.05
CA GLU A 46 -17.11 12.72 -5.28
C GLU A 46 -15.96 12.20 -6.15
N SER A 47 -15.55 12.97 -7.17
CA SER A 47 -14.38 12.63 -8.00
C SER A 47 -13.08 12.63 -7.19
N THR A 48 -12.91 13.58 -6.26
CA THR A 48 -11.74 13.68 -5.39
C THR A 48 -11.71 12.53 -4.39
N LYS A 49 -12.84 12.22 -3.74
CA LYS A 49 -12.96 11.06 -2.85
C LYS A 49 -12.63 9.76 -3.58
N ARG A 50 -13.17 9.56 -4.79
CA ARG A 50 -12.88 8.37 -5.61
C ARG A 50 -11.40 8.26 -5.94
N ARG A 51 -10.76 9.35 -6.37
CA ARG A 51 -9.32 9.37 -6.68
C ARG A 51 -8.48 9.01 -5.45
N ARG A 52 -8.82 9.56 -4.28
CA ARG A 52 -8.12 9.24 -3.02
C ARG A 52 -8.27 7.77 -2.64
N ARG A 53 -9.47 7.19 -2.78
CA ARG A 53 -9.69 5.75 -2.57
C ARG A 53 -8.82 4.88 -3.48
N ILE A 54 -8.73 5.24 -4.77
CA ILE A 54 -7.87 4.52 -5.74
C ILE A 54 -6.40 4.63 -5.33
N LEU A 55 -5.93 5.84 -4.98
CA LEU A 55 -4.54 6.06 -4.57
C LEU A 55 -4.21 5.27 -3.30
N ASN A 56 -5.09 5.24 -2.30
CA ASN A 56 -4.89 4.45 -1.09
C ASN A 56 -4.78 2.95 -1.42
N LEU A 57 -5.67 2.42 -2.27
CA LEU A 57 -5.62 1.01 -2.67
C LEU A 57 -4.31 0.68 -3.41
N VAL A 58 -3.84 1.57 -4.29
CA VAL A 58 -2.55 1.41 -4.97
C VAL A 58 -1.40 1.45 -3.96
N GLN A 59 -1.43 2.37 -3.00
CA GLN A 59 -0.40 2.46 -1.95
C GLN A 59 -0.36 1.19 -1.09
N ASP A 60 -1.53 0.66 -0.71
CA ASP A 60 -1.63 -0.58 0.06
C ASP A 60 -1.10 -1.77 -0.73
N ALA A 61 -1.45 -1.88 -2.01
CA ALA A 61 -0.93 -2.94 -2.89
C ALA A 61 0.60 -2.85 -3.07
N LEU A 62 1.16 -1.65 -3.25
CA LEU A 62 2.60 -1.44 -3.33
C LEU A 62 3.31 -1.76 -2.01
N ALA A 63 2.70 -1.40 -0.88
CA ALA A 63 3.23 -1.74 0.44
C ALA A 63 3.26 -3.25 0.67
N GLN A 64 2.21 -3.96 0.25
CA GLN A 64 2.16 -5.42 0.27
C GLN A 64 3.23 -6.03 -0.63
N LEU A 65 3.33 -5.60 -1.89
CA LEU A 65 4.36 -6.08 -2.81
C LEU A 65 5.78 -5.87 -2.26
N ARG A 66 6.03 -4.70 -1.63
CA ARG A 66 7.32 -4.42 -1.00
C ARG A 66 7.62 -5.38 0.15
N LEU A 67 6.61 -5.79 0.91
CA LEU A 67 6.77 -6.79 1.96
C LEU A 67 7.04 -8.18 1.36
N ASP A 68 6.30 -8.56 0.32
CA ASP A 68 6.46 -9.84 -0.36
C ASP A 68 7.86 -9.98 -0.97
N MET A 69 8.40 -8.90 -1.56
CA MET A 69 9.79 -8.87 -2.03
C MET A 69 10.80 -9.11 -0.91
N LYS A 70 10.58 -8.57 0.30
CA LYS A 70 11.48 -8.81 1.44
C LYS A 70 11.44 -10.28 1.87
N TYR A 71 10.27 -10.91 1.88
CA TYR A 71 10.16 -12.33 2.18
C TYR A 71 10.84 -13.20 1.12
N LEU A 72 10.67 -12.88 -0.17
CA LEU A 72 11.33 -13.62 -1.23
C LEU A 72 12.86 -13.59 -1.11
N VAL A 73 13.42 -12.40 -0.81
CA VAL A 73 14.87 -12.26 -0.59
C VAL A 73 15.33 -13.05 0.63
N PHE A 74 14.56 -13.01 1.73
CA PHE A 74 14.86 -13.78 2.92
C PHE A 74 14.87 -15.29 2.66
N ASP A 75 13.85 -15.81 1.98
CA ASP A 75 13.74 -17.23 1.62
C ASP A 75 14.90 -17.65 0.68
N LEU A 76 15.29 -16.77 -0.25
CA LEU A 76 16.45 -17.01 -1.12
C LEU A 76 17.76 -17.08 -0.33
N GLU A 77 17.95 -16.23 0.68
CA GLU A 77 19.14 -16.29 1.54
C GLU A 77 19.16 -17.56 2.39
N ALA A 78 18.00 -17.99 2.92
CA ALA A 78 17.89 -19.23 3.68
C ALA A 78 18.27 -20.44 2.81
N THR A 79 17.68 -20.56 1.63
CA THR A 79 17.98 -21.67 0.70
C THR A 79 19.43 -21.66 0.19
N ARG A 80 20.04 -20.48 0.01
CA ARG A 80 21.47 -20.36 -0.29
C ARG A 80 22.34 -20.89 0.85
N ARG A 81 22.06 -20.48 2.10
CA ARG A 81 22.81 -20.97 3.27
C ARG A 81 22.68 -22.48 3.42
N GLU A 82 21.48 -23.03 3.31
CA GLU A 82 21.26 -24.49 3.38
C GLU A 82 22.05 -25.24 2.32
N ARG A 83 22.02 -24.76 1.07
CA ARG A 83 22.81 -25.35 -0.02
C ARG A 83 24.31 -25.29 0.27
N ASP A 84 24.80 -24.16 0.78
CA ASP A 84 26.24 -23.98 1.05
C ASP A 84 26.69 -24.89 2.19
N THR A 85 25.87 -25.08 3.24
CA THR A 85 26.11 -26.09 4.29
C THR A 85 26.18 -27.50 3.72
N TYR A 86 25.22 -27.90 2.88
CA TYR A 86 25.23 -29.26 2.29
C TYR A 86 26.43 -29.49 1.36
N ARG A 87 26.91 -28.47 0.65
CA ARG A 87 28.13 -28.58 -0.17
C ARG A 87 29.37 -28.80 0.70
N GLN A 88 29.49 -28.07 1.80
CA GLN A 88 30.62 -28.23 2.73
C GLN A 88 30.63 -29.63 3.36
N GLU A 89 29.47 -30.17 3.74
CA GLU A 89 29.36 -31.54 4.26
C GLU A 89 29.79 -32.60 3.23
N LEU A 90 29.38 -32.45 1.97
CA LEU A 90 29.78 -33.36 0.88
C LEU A 90 31.27 -33.28 0.56
N GLU A 91 31.83 -32.08 0.56
CA GLU A 91 33.27 -31.85 0.33
C GLU A 91 34.10 -32.44 1.48
N GLY A 92 33.70 -32.23 2.73
CA GLY A 92 34.35 -32.83 3.91
C GLY A 92 34.26 -34.37 3.92
N THR A 93 33.10 -34.92 3.57
CA THR A 93 32.90 -36.39 3.51
C THR A 93 33.76 -37.04 2.42
N ASN A 94 33.98 -36.37 1.28
CA ASN A 94 34.86 -36.89 0.23
C ASN A 94 36.35 -36.84 0.61
N GLN A 95 36.72 -35.95 1.52
CA GLN A 95 38.09 -35.84 2.01
C GLN A 95 38.42 -36.95 3.03
N ASP A 96 37.47 -37.28 3.90
CA ASP A 96 37.59 -38.41 4.86
C ASP A 96 37.58 -39.80 4.18
N ASN A 97 37.03 -39.93 2.97
CA ASN A 97 37.01 -41.20 2.23
C ASN A 97 38.27 -41.46 1.39
N ASN A 98 39.18 -40.48 1.27
CA ASN A 98 40.40 -40.55 0.45
C ASN A 98 41.70 -40.63 1.29
N GLU A 99 41.59 -40.69 2.62
CA GLU A 99 42.68 -41.03 3.56
C GLU A 99 42.50 -42.46 4.10
#